data_AF-R7VHA6-F1
#
_entry.id   AF-R7VHA6-F1
#
_cell.length_a   1.000
_cell.length_b   1.000
_cell.length_c   1.000
_cell.angle_alpha   90.00
_cell.angle_beta   90.00
_cell.angle_gamma   90.00
#
_symmetry.space_group_name_H-M   'P 1'
#
loop_
_entity.id
_entity.type
_entity.pdbx_description
1 polymer ?
#
loop_
_entity_poly.entity_id
_entity_poly.type
_entity_poly.pdbx_seq_one_letter_code
_entity_poly.pdbx_strand_id
1 'polypeptide(L)'
;MDGVEMYSFLFFVISVVSCILASEEVCFGQDFNGRCTRGDYVLMKSALLGRMELGGCLDTDLGYIGCHQDVTSRMDVLCSGRSSCRIQKMTKQDFDEVAAPNTCPNGLELYLDVDYECVQAEALPITTLNAETGVELNNILWFIEKALSFYNYVRWIDIDSG
;
A
#
# COMPACT_ATOMS: atom_id res chain seq x y z
N MET A 1 36.63 16.63 -7.78
CA MET A 1 35.19 16.49 -7.52
C MET A 1 34.97 16.97 -6.11
N ASP A 2 34.62 18.24 -5.99
CA ASP A 2 34.54 18.92 -4.71
C ASP A 2 33.40 18.34 -3.88
N GLY A 3 33.65 18.09 -2.60
CA GLY A 3 32.72 17.35 -1.71
C GLY A 3 31.32 17.96 -1.63
N VAL A 4 31.15 19.24 -1.99
CA VAL A 4 29.89 19.98 -1.99
C VAL A 4 28.86 19.40 -2.98
N GLU A 5 29.30 18.92 -4.15
CA GLU A 5 28.37 18.34 -5.13
C GLU A 5 27.83 16.99 -4.65
N MET A 6 28.67 16.17 -4.01
CA MET A 6 28.28 14.86 -3.48
C MET A 6 27.18 14.98 -2.42
N TYR A 7 27.28 15.96 -1.53
CA TYR A 7 26.22 16.23 -0.54
C TYR A 7 24.94 16.71 -1.21
N SER A 8 25.03 17.58 -2.22
CA SER A 8 23.86 18.06 -2.95
C SER A 8 23.09 16.94 -3.65
N PHE A 9 23.78 16.01 -4.31
CA PHE A 9 23.14 14.84 -4.94
C PHE A 9 22.50 13.93 -3.89
N LEU A 10 23.18 13.67 -2.77
CA LEU A 10 22.63 12.85 -1.68
C LEU A 10 21.35 13.45 -1.10
N PHE A 11 21.31 14.77 -0.85
CA PHE A 11 20.10 15.45 -0.38
C PHE A 11 18.95 15.34 -1.39
N PHE A 12 19.24 15.51 -2.68
CA PHE A 12 18.23 15.40 -3.73
C PHE A 12 17.66 13.98 -3.81
N VAL A 13 18.53 12.96 -3.75
CA VAL A 13 18.13 11.56 -3.76
C VAL A 13 17.31 11.20 -2.51
N ILE A 14 17.74 11.62 -1.32
CA ILE A 14 17.01 11.37 -0.07
C ILE A 14 15.63 12.03 -0.12
N SER A 15 15.55 13.28 -0.56
CA SER A 15 14.28 14.01 -0.68
C SER A 15 13.32 13.33 -1.67
N VAL A 16 13.83 12.80 -2.78
CA VAL A 16 13.00 12.11 -3.78
C VAL A 16 12.53 10.75 -3.24
N VAL A 17 13.39 9.98 -2.59
CA VAL A 17 13.05 8.66 -2.04
C VAL A 17 12.00 8.78 -0.92
N SER A 18 12.13 9.76 -0.03
CA SER A 18 11.12 10.03 1.01
C SER A 18 9.78 10.51 0.47
N CYS A 19 9.72 11.06 -0.74
CA CYS A 19 8.45 11.39 -1.38
C CYS A 19 7.75 10.17 -1.98
N ILE A 20 8.50 9.10 -2.30
CA ILE A 20 7.95 7.93 -2.99
C ILE A 20 7.35 6.95 -1.98
N LEU A 21 7.96 6.76 -0.82
CA LEU A 21 7.49 5.84 0.22
C LEU A 21 6.89 6.63 1.39
N ALA A 22 5.63 6.39 1.69
CA ALA A 22 4.92 6.99 2.81
C ALA A 22 4.50 5.91 3.80
N SER A 23 4.83 6.13 5.08
CA SER A 23 4.47 5.29 6.22
C SER A 23 3.74 6.17 7.24
N GLU A 24 2.57 5.75 7.69
CA GLU A 24 1.69 6.57 8.55
C GLU A 24 0.95 5.73 9.61
N GLU A 25 1.01 6.19 10.85
CA GLU A 25 0.20 5.69 11.98
C GLU A 25 -1.09 6.52 12.09
N VAL A 26 -2.26 5.88 11.93
CA VAL A 26 -3.58 6.51 11.95
C VAL A 26 -4.38 6.03 13.15
N CYS A 27 -4.70 6.94 14.07
CA CYS A 27 -5.39 6.57 15.30
C CYS A 27 -6.88 6.31 15.07
N PHE A 28 -7.50 5.62 16.04
CA PHE A 28 -8.93 5.37 16.03
C PHE A 28 -9.74 6.68 15.88
N GLY A 29 -10.70 6.69 14.96
CA GLY A 29 -11.55 7.83 14.68
C GLY A 29 -10.89 9.00 13.92
N GLN A 30 -9.61 8.87 13.54
CA GLN A 30 -8.93 9.84 12.67
C GLN A 30 -9.19 9.55 11.19
N ASP A 31 -8.87 10.51 10.33
CA ASP A 31 -9.00 10.36 8.89
C ASP A 31 -7.66 9.88 8.29
N PHE A 32 -7.72 8.86 7.45
CA PHE A 32 -6.58 8.49 6.58
C PHE A 32 -6.72 9.18 5.22
N ASN A 33 -5.61 9.64 4.65
CA ASN A 33 -5.61 10.37 3.39
C ASN A 33 -4.35 10.11 2.54
N GLY A 34 -4.28 8.95 1.90
CA GLY A 34 -3.24 8.63 0.91
C GLY A 34 -3.38 9.46 -0.36
N ARG A 35 -2.32 10.20 -0.74
CA ARG A 35 -2.31 11.06 -1.93
C ARG A 35 -0.96 11.04 -2.64
N CYS A 36 -1.02 10.96 -3.96
CA CYS A 36 0.13 11.07 -4.84
C CYS A 36 0.06 12.33 -5.71
N THR A 37 1.19 12.69 -6.33
CA THR A 37 1.26 13.85 -7.22
C THR A 37 0.58 13.58 -8.56
N ARG A 38 0.43 14.61 -9.42
CA ARG A 38 -0.32 14.48 -10.67
C ARG A 38 0.37 13.48 -11.62
N GLY A 39 -0.35 12.41 -11.96
CA GLY A 39 0.12 11.37 -12.89
C GLY A 39 0.59 10.10 -12.19
N ASP A 40 0.74 10.15 -10.87
CA ASP A 40 1.08 9.01 -10.03
C ASP A 40 -0.17 8.44 -9.36
N TYR A 41 -0.06 7.19 -8.93
CA TYR A 41 -1.10 6.43 -8.28
C TYR A 41 -0.56 5.84 -6.99
N VAL A 42 -1.42 5.76 -5.99
CA VAL A 42 -1.14 5.05 -4.74
C VAL A 42 -1.02 3.56 -5.08
N LEU A 43 -0.01 2.92 -4.51
CA LEU A 43 0.16 1.48 -4.44
C LEU A 43 0.39 1.11 -2.98
N MET A 44 -0.56 0.40 -2.37
CA MET A 44 -0.39 -0.07 -1.00
C MET A 44 0.73 -1.11 -0.93
N LYS A 45 1.51 -1.07 0.14
CA LYS A 45 2.58 -2.02 0.44
C LYS A 45 2.25 -2.90 1.62
N SER A 46 1.73 -2.28 2.67
CA SER A 46 1.28 -2.95 3.87
C SER A 46 0.17 -2.12 4.50
N ALA A 47 -0.77 -2.77 5.18
CA ALA A 47 -1.65 -2.11 6.10
C ALA A 47 -1.99 -3.07 7.24
N LEU A 48 -1.72 -2.66 8.47
CA LEU A 48 -1.91 -3.45 9.68
C LEU A 48 -2.82 -2.70 10.64
N LEU A 49 -3.93 -3.33 11.03
CA LEU A 49 -4.87 -2.79 12.02
C LEU A 49 -4.65 -3.48 13.36
N GLY A 50 -4.26 -2.76 14.41
CA GLY A 50 -3.95 -3.39 15.68
C GLY A 50 -3.40 -2.49 16.77
N ARG A 51 -2.60 -3.13 17.65
CA ARG A 51 -1.83 -2.52 18.73
C ARG A 51 -0.40 -3.04 18.65
N MET A 52 0.34 -2.69 17.60
CA MET A 52 1.65 -3.30 17.31
C MET A 52 2.71 -2.85 18.31
N GLU A 53 2.75 -1.55 18.61
CA GLU A 53 3.66 -0.94 19.58
C GLU A 53 3.05 0.30 20.24
N LEU A 54 3.76 0.85 21.24
CA LEU A 54 3.42 2.15 21.82
C LEU A 54 3.93 3.25 20.89
N GLY A 55 3.13 4.31 20.72
CA GLY A 55 3.34 5.29 19.66
C GLY A 55 2.47 6.52 19.80
N GLY A 56 2.19 7.18 18.67
CA GLY A 56 1.36 8.38 18.65
C GLY A 56 -0.08 8.11 19.07
N CYS A 57 -0.59 6.91 18.78
CA CYS A 57 -1.97 6.53 19.08
C CYS A 57 -2.13 5.78 20.41
N LEU A 58 -1.08 5.12 20.89
CA LEU A 58 -1.10 4.35 22.14
C LEU A 58 0.01 4.81 23.10
N ASP A 59 -0.36 5.45 24.19
CA ASP A 59 0.57 5.94 25.22
C ASP A 59 0.80 4.94 26.37
N THR A 60 -0.09 3.96 26.51
CA THR A 60 -0.12 3.03 27.65
C THR A 60 -0.32 1.59 27.18
N ASP A 61 0.49 0.68 27.73
CA ASP A 61 0.32 -0.77 27.52
C ASP A 61 -0.72 -1.32 28.51
N LEU A 62 -1.83 -1.81 27.96
CA LEU A 62 -2.90 -2.48 28.71
C LEU A 62 -2.72 -4.01 28.76
N GLY A 63 -1.55 -4.52 28.38
CA GLY A 63 -1.21 -5.94 28.30
C GLY A 63 -1.57 -6.61 26.97
N TYR A 64 -1.82 -5.81 25.92
CA TYR A 64 -2.30 -6.29 24.61
C TYR A 64 -1.53 -5.66 23.44
N ILE A 65 -0.26 -5.32 23.65
CA ILE A 65 0.65 -4.91 22.57
C ILE A 65 1.15 -6.14 21.79
N GLY A 66 1.33 -6.01 20.49
CA GLY A 66 1.79 -7.05 19.56
C GLY A 66 0.68 -7.79 18.80
N CYS A 67 -0.59 -7.45 19.01
CA CYS A 67 -1.70 -7.98 18.21
C CYS A 67 -1.99 -7.07 17.01
N HIS A 68 -2.26 -7.67 15.86
CA HIS A 68 -2.65 -6.96 14.64
C HIS A 68 -3.35 -7.88 13.65
N GLN A 69 -4.03 -7.27 12.70
CA GLN A 69 -4.65 -7.93 11.56
C GLN A 69 -4.11 -7.28 10.28
N ASP A 70 -3.72 -8.09 9.31
CA ASP A 70 -3.37 -7.59 7.98
C ASP A 70 -4.66 -7.19 7.24
N VAL A 71 -4.74 -5.92 6.86
CA VAL A 71 -5.86 -5.32 6.13
C VAL A 71 -5.38 -4.73 4.79
N THR A 72 -4.21 -5.15 4.31
CA THR A 72 -3.58 -4.67 3.07
C THR A 72 -4.51 -4.86 1.88
N SER A 73 -5.14 -6.02 1.74
CA SER A 73 -6.09 -6.31 0.64
C SER A 73 -7.27 -5.34 0.61
N ARG A 74 -7.81 -4.99 1.79
CA ARG A 74 -8.90 -4.03 1.91
C ARG A 74 -8.44 -2.63 1.51
N MET A 75 -7.26 -2.22 1.98
CA MET A 75 -6.67 -0.93 1.61
C MET A 75 -6.33 -0.86 0.12
N ASP A 76 -5.87 -1.95 -0.47
CA ASP A 76 -5.61 -2.04 -1.91
C ASP A 76 -6.88 -1.74 -2.72
N VAL A 77 -8.01 -2.36 -2.38
CA VAL A 77 -9.29 -2.09 -3.04
C VAL A 77 -9.72 -0.63 -2.92
N LEU A 78 -9.43 0.00 -1.79
CA LEU A 78 -9.81 1.39 -1.51
C LEU A 78 -8.88 2.42 -2.17
N CYS A 79 -7.59 2.12 -2.26
CA CYS A 79 -6.55 3.10 -2.56
C CYS A 79 -5.72 2.80 -3.79
N SER A 80 -5.35 1.53 -4.03
CA SER A 80 -4.41 1.19 -5.09
C SER A 80 -4.97 1.54 -6.47
N GLY A 81 -4.11 2.10 -7.32
CA GLY A 81 -4.49 2.57 -8.67
C GLY A 81 -5.28 3.87 -8.69
N ARG A 82 -5.42 4.58 -7.56
CA ARG A 82 -6.03 5.91 -7.47
C ARG A 82 -4.97 6.95 -7.17
N SER A 83 -5.13 8.17 -7.69
CA SER A 83 -4.24 9.28 -7.34
C SER A 83 -4.42 9.77 -5.89
N SER A 84 -5.58 9.48 -5.30
CA SER A 84 -5.88 9.75 -3.89
C SER A 84 -6.99 8.85 -3.37
N CYS A 85 -6.95 8.54 -2.08
CA CYS A 85 -8.03 7.88 -1.34
C CYS A 85 -8.22 8.52 0.04
N ARG A 86 -9.37 8.29 0.66
CA ARG A 86 -9.68 8.80 2.00
C ARG A 86 -10.60 7.85 2.74
N ILE A 87 -10.27 7.57 4.00
CA ILE A 87 -11.12 6.87 4.95
C ILE A 87 -11.45 7.88 6.04
N GLN A 88 -12.75 8.13 6.26
CA GLN A 88 -13.19 9.13 7.23
C GLN A 88 -13.50 8.46 8.55
N LYS A 89 -13.00 9.03 9.65
CA LYS A 89 -13.23 8.53 11.00
C LYS A 89 -13.01 7.03 11.07
N MET A 90 -11.81 6.60 10.70
CA MET A 90 -11.43 5.21 10.61
C MET A 90 -11.84 4.45 11.88
N THR A 91 -12.54 3.34 11.69
CA THR A 91 -12.97 2.41 12.74
C THR A 91 -12.66 0.97 12.33
N LYS A 92 -12.78 0.05 13.29
CA LYS A 92 -12.62 -1.39 13.01
C LYS A 92 -13.60 -1.90 11.93
N GLN A 93 -14.81 -1.33 11.86
CA GLN A 93 -15.86 -1.75 10.92
C GLN A 93 -15.49 -1.48 9.45
N ASP A 94 -14.59 -0.54 9.18
CA ASP A 94 -14.14 -0.23 7.82
C ASP A 94 -13.33 -1.37 7.19
N PHE A 95 -12.82 -2.27 8.04
CA PHE A 95 -11.95 -3.39 7.70
C PHE A 95 -12.57 -4.75 8.04
N ASP A 96 -13.89 -4.81 8.26
CA ASP A 96 -14.62 -6.05 8.61
C ASP A 96 -14.39 -7.15 7.56
N GLU A 97 -13.35 -7.97 7.74
CA GLU A 97 -13.23 -9.31 7.19
C GLU A 97 -12.05 -10.12 7.81
N VAL A 98 -12.34 -11.41 8.00
CA VAL A 98 -11.49 -12.55 8.42
C VAL A 98 -10.84 -12.45 9.80
N ALA A 99 -11.44 -13.17 10.78
CA ALA A 99 -10.79 -13.50 12.05
C ALA A 99 -9.47 -14.24 11.82
N ALA A 100 -8.37 -13.50 11.72
CA ALA A 100 -7.04 -14.03 11.53
C ALA A 100 -6.44 -14.46 12.88
N PRO A 101 -5.50 -15.42 12.89
CA PRO A 101 -4.66 -15.66 14.06
C PRO A 101 -3.95 -14.36 14.45
N ASN A 102 -3.92 -14.02 15.75
CA ASN A 102 -3.38 -12.77 16.33
C ASN A 102 -4.27 -11.51 16.23
N THR A 103 -5.55 -11.66 15.87
CA THR A 103 -6.52 -10.55 15.94
C THR A 103 -6.66 -10.04 17.38
N CYS A 104 -6.61 -8.72 17.56
CA CYS A 104 -6.80 -8.09 18.86
C CYS A 104 -8.20 -8.36 19.46
N PRO A 105 -8.32 -8.57 20.79
CA PRO A 105 -9.61 -8.68 21.46
C PRO A 105 -10.55 -7.52 21.14
N ASN A 106 -11.85 -7.80 21.13
CA ASN A 106 -12.87 -6.76 20.93
C ASN A 106 -12.89 -5.77 22.10
N GLY A 107 -13.26 -4.52 21.81
CA GLY A 107 -13.37 -3.45 22.81
C GLY A 107 -12.05 -2.74 23.11
N LEU A 108 -10.96 -3.11 22.42
CA LEU A 108 -9.71 -2.35 22.44
C LEU A 108 -9.72 -1.27 21.37
N GLU A 109 -9.13 -0.12 21.71
CA GLU A 109 -8.79 0.92 20.75
C GLU A 109 -7.60 0.43 19.91
N LEU A 110 -7.77 0.45 18.59
CA LEU A 110 -6.80 0.00 17.59
C LEU A 110 -6.40 1.18 16.72
N TYR A 111 -5.17 1.16 16.22
CA TYR A 111 -4.71 2.09 15.21
C TYR A 111 -4.34 1.32 13.93
N LEU A 112 -4.25 2.05 12.83
CA LEU A 112 -3.87 1.52 11.53
C LEU A 112 -2.45 2.01 11.21
N ASP A 113 -1.56 1.07 10.91
CA ASP A 113 -0.24 1.33 10.39
C ASP A 113 -0.25 1.05 8.89
N VAL A 114 0.11 2.04 8.07
CA VAL A 114 -0.06 2.00 6.62
C VAL A 114 1.23 2.36 5.93
N ASP A 115 1.70 1.48 5.04
CA ASP A 115 2.73 1.79 4.06
C ASP A 115 2.15 1.82 2.65
N TYR A 116 2.45 2.89 1.91
CA TYR A 116 2.12 3.00 0.50
C TYR A 116 3.22 3.72 -0.27
N GLU A 117 3.23 3.53 -1.58
CA GLU A 117 4.11 4.27 -2.47
C GLU A 117 3.36 4.93 -3.63
N CYS A 118 3.97 5.97 -4.20
CA CYS A 118 3.47 6.61 -5.40
C CYS A 118 4.20 6.08 -6.63
N VAL A 119 3.45 5.41 -7.52
CA VAL A 119 3.96 4.85 -8.76
C VAL A 119 3.41 5.58 -9.98
N GLN A 120 4.25 5.81 -10.97
CA GLN A 120 3.84 6.36 -12.26
C GLN A 120 3.23 5.26 -13.12
N ALA A 121 2.09 5.51 -13.75
CA ALA A 121 1.55 4.57 -14.74
C ALA A 121 2.37 4.66 -16.03
N GLU A 122 3.06 3.57 -16.37
CA GLU A 122 3.56 3.38 -17.73
C GLU A 122 2.37 3.09 -18.63
N ALA A 123 2.00 4.06 -19.49
CA ALA A 123 1.02 3.83 -20.52
C ALA A 123 1.57 2.76 -21.47
N LEU A 124 0.92 1.59 -21.51
CA LEU A 124 1.22 0.63 -22.56
C LEU A 124 0.94 1.30 -23.90
N PRO A 125 1.90 1.33 -24.83
CA PRO A 125 1.60 1.75 -26.17
C PRO A 125 0.55 0.78 -26.72
N ILE A 126 -0.69 1.24 -26.81
CA ILE A 126 -1.70 0.59 -27.64
C ILE A 126 -1.22 0.85 -29.07
N THR A 127 -0.27 0.04 -29.55
CA THR A 127 -0.12 -0.12 -31.00
C THR A 127 -1.48 -0.54 -31.48
N THR A 128 -2.11 0.31 -32.28
CA THR A 128 -3.40 0.08 -32.92
C THR A 128 -3.50 -1.39 -33.29
N LEU A 129 -4.56 -2.07 -32.83
CA LEU A 129 -4.96 -3.40 -33.28
C LEU A 129 -5.30 -3.33 -34.77
N ASN A 130 -4.29 -3.12 -35.61
CA ASN A 130 -4.37 -3.28 -37.04
C ASN A 130 -4.22 -4.78 -37.24
N ALA A 131 -5.29 -5.42 -37.75
CA ALA A 131 -5.40 -6.86 -37.94
C ALA A 131 -4.41 -7.44 -38.97
N GLU A 132 -3.32 -6.76 -39.33
CA GLU A 132 -2.43 -7.11 -40.44
C GLU A 132 -0.93 -7.08 -40.11
N THR A 133 -0.51 -6.71 -38.90
CA THR A 133 0.88 -6.90 -38.48
C THR A 133 0.91 -7.77 -37.23
N GLY A 134 1.35 -9.02 -37.40
CA GLY A 134 1.54 -9.97 -36.31
C GLY A 134 2.29 -9.33 -35.15
N VAL A 135 1.63 -9.27 -34.00
CA VAL A 135 2.25 -8.90 -32.73
C VAL A 135 3.34 -9.93 -32.45
N GLU A 136 4.57 -9.48 -32.15
CA GLU A 136 5.56 -10.35 -31.52
C GLU A 136 4.98 -10.84 -30.19
N LEU A 137 4.52 -12.09 -30.19
CA LEU A 137 3.86 -12.78 -29.06
C LEU A 137 4.65 -12.70 -27.75
N ASN A 138 5.93 -12.37 -27.80
CA ASN A 138 6.82 -12.23 -26.65
C ASN A 138 6.43 -11.08 -25.70
N ASN A 139 5.91 -9.96 -26.22
CA ASN A 139 5.48 -8.85 -25.35
C ASN A 139 4.18 -9.20 -24.62
N ILE A 140 3.20 -9.78 -25.31
CA ILE A 140 1.93 -10.20 -24.69
C ILE A 140 2.16 -11.30 -23.65
N LEU A 141 3.04 -12.28 -23.92
CA LEU A 141 3.36 -13.34 -22.95
C LEU A 141 4.00 -12.76 -21.68
N TRP A 142 4.94 -11.82 -21.80
CA TRP A 142 5.52 -11.14 -20.63
C TRP A 142 4.47 -10.37 -19.82
N PHE A 143 3.54 -9.68 -20.50
CA PHE A 143 2.46 -8.96 -19.83
C PHE A 143 1.42 -9.87 -19.20
N ILE A 144 1.06 -10.97 -19.85
CA ILE A 144 0.18 -12.00 -19.27
C ILE A 144 0.89 -12.65 -18.08
N GLU A 145 2.20 -12.89 -18.13
CA GLU A 145 2.96 -13.37 -16.96
C GLU A 145 2.99 -12.36 -15.83
N LYS A 146 3.11 -11.04 -16.10
CA LYS A 146 3.07 -9.99 -15.07
C LYS A 146 1.68 -9.78 -14.49
N ALA A 147 0.63 -9.80 -15.32
CA ALA A 147 -0.76 -9.69 -14.89
C ALA A 147 -1.23 -10.96 -14.18
N LEU A 148 -0.81 -12.15 -14.63
CA LEU A 148 -1.00 -13.41 -13.92
C LEU A 148 -0.12 -13.47 -12.69
N SER A 149 1.05 -12.83 -12.64
CA SER A 149 1.85 -12.73 -11.41
C SER A 149 1.16 -11.83 -10.40
N PHE A 150 0.58 -10.70 -10.81
CA PHE A 150 -0.22 -9.84 -9.95
C PHE A 150 -1.51 -10.54 -9.51
N TYR A 151 -2.22 -11.18 -10.43
CA TYR A 151 -3.46 -11.91 -10.14
C TYR A 151 -3.22 -13.19 -9.33
N ASN A 152 -2.14 -13.94 -9.58
CA ASN A 152 -1.74 -15.09 -8.76
C ASN A 152 -1.11 -14.66 -7.44
N TYR A 153 -0.50 -13.48 -7.33
CA TYR A 153 -0.06 -12.91 -6.06
C TYR A 153 -1.27 -12.53 -5.19
N VAL A 154 -2.23 -11.81 -5.76
CA VAL A 154 -3.53 -11.52 -5.12
C VAL A 154 -4.26 -12.82 -4.75
N ARG A 155 -4.31 -13.80 -5.65
CA ARG A 155 -4.94 -15.11 -5.40
C ARG A 155 -4.15 -15.98 -4.41
N TRP A 156 -2.83 -15.88 -4.31
CA TRP A 156 -2.03 -16.59 -3.30
C TRP A 156 -2.30 -16.05 -1.90
N ILE A 157 -2.48 -14.73 -1.76
CA ILE A 157 -2.88 -14.10 -0.50
C ILE A 157 -4.26 -14.62 -0.05
N ASP A 158 -5.18 -14.86 -0.99
CA ASP A 158 -6.48 -15.49 -0.69
C ASP A 158 -6.38 -16.98 -0.27
N ILE A 159 -5.32 -17.70 -0.65
CA ILE A 159 -5.18 -19.15 -0.41
C ILE A 159 -4.39 -19.47 0.89
N ASP A 160 -3.48 -18.61 1.34
CA ASP A 160 -2.77 -18.78 2.62
C ASP A 160 -3.56 -18.27 3.85
N SER A 161 -4.77 -17.74 3.61
CA SER A 161 -5.68 -17.26 4.66
C SER A 161 -6.77 -18.29 5.06
N GLY A 162 -6.77 -19.50 4.49
CA GLY A 162 -7.70 -20.59 4.86
C GLY A 162 -7.83 -21.72 3.84
#